data_AF-A0A1D3TTL4-F1
#
_entry.id   AF-A0A1D3TTL4-F1
#
_cell.length_a   1.000
_cell.length_b   1.000
_cell.length_c   1.000
_cell.angle_alpha   90.00
_cell.angle_beta   90.00
_cell.angle_gamma   90.00
#
_symmetry.space_group_name_H-M   'P 1'
#
loop_
_entity.id
_entity.type
_entity.pdbx_description
1 polymer ?
#
loop_
_entity_poly.entity_id
_entity_poly.type
_entity_poly.pdbx_seq_one_letter_code
_entity_poly.pdbx_strand_id
1 'polypeptide(L)'
;MFCNTTRSAPDFNEQIEEVMKFFDGKVTEHDSLVGISGGSRAVDDGKTTKLTITPKITGIVTDAGKKYEIMFYSHLINSEDKDKVGISELSITTDDRAECIVGKYIR
;
A
#
# COMPACT_ATOMS: atom_id res chain seq x y z
N MET A 1 1.76 -8.29 -6.46
CA MET A 1 1.74 -7.37 -5.30
C MET A 1 0.70 -6.30 -5.54
N PHE A 2 0.90 -5.39 -6.50
CA PHE A 2 -0.16 -4.50 -6.99
C PHE A 2 -1.24 -5.25 -7.79
N CYS A 3 -2.47 -4.75 -7.74
CA CYS A 3 -3.59 -5.28 -8.51
C CYS A 3 -3.45 -4.95 -10.00
N ASN A 4 -4.14 -5.70 -10.85
CA ASN A 4 -4.02 -5.54 -12.30
C ASN A 4 -4.50 -4.16 -12.78
N THR A 5 -5.55 -3.62 -12.15
CA THR A 5 -6.05 -2.27 -12.43
C THR A 5 -4.96 -1.21 -12.21
N THR A 6 -4.21 -1.29 -11.11
CA THR A 6 -3.13 -0.33 -10.82
C THR A 6 -1.94 -0.52 -11.75
N ARG A 7 -1.50 -1.77 -11.99
CA ARG A 7 -0.35 -2.05 -12.88
C ARG A 7 -0.59 -1.66 -14.33
N SER A 8 -1.84 -1.65 -14.77
CA SER A 8 -2.20 -1.31 -16.15
C SER A 8 -2.30 0.20 -16.39
N ALA A 9 -2.13 1.03 -15.34
CA ALA A 9 -2.09 2.47 -15.50
C ALA A 9 -0.83 2.90 -16.29
N PRO A 10 -0.94 3.86 -17.22
CA PRO A 10 0.16 4.23 -18.11
C PRO A 10 1.37 4.85 -17.36
N ASP A 11 1.11 5.47 -16.22
CA ASP A 11 2.07 6.13 -15.33
C ASP A 11 2.61 5.22 -14.22
N PHE A 12 2.18 3.94 -14.15
CA PHE A 12 2.55 3.04 -13.06
C PHE A 12 4.07 2.89 -12.91
N ASN A 13 4.80 2.73 -14.01
CA ASN A 13 6.26 2.58 -13.96
C ASN A 13 6.96 3.88 -13.49
N GLU A 14 6.46 5.04 -13.92
CA GLU A 14 6.97 6.34 -13.50
C GLU A 14 6.76 6.53 -11.99
N GLN A 15 5.56 6.23 -11.48
CA GLN A 15 5.26 6.27 -10.05
C GLN A 15 6.18 5.36 -9.23
N ILE A 16 6.48 4.15 -9.73
CA ILE A 16 7.44 3.25 -9.07
C ILE A 16 8.83 3.88 -9.03
N GLU A 17 9.31 4.45 -10.13
CA GLU A 17 10.61 5.13 -10.15
C GLU A 17 10.66 6.32 -9.19
N GLU A 18 9.59 7.11 -9.12
CA GLU A 18 9.47 8.24 -8.20
C GLU A 18 9.51 7.80 -6.73
N VAL A 19 8.75 6.76 -6.36
CA VAL A 19 8.75 6.25 -4.99
C VAL A 19 10.12 5.70 -4.60
N MET A 20 10.82 5.06 -5.53
CA MET A 20 12.16 4.51 -5.29
C MET A 20 13.22 5.61 -5.16
N LYS A 21 13.03 6.77 -5.82
CA LYS A 21 13.86 7.97 -5.63
C LYS A 21 13.52 8.72 -4.34
N PHE A 22 12.26 8.67 -3.92
CA PHE A 22 11.76 9.31 -2.71
C PHE A 22 12.24 8.62 -1.43
N PHE A 23 12.35 7.28 -1.46
CA PHE A 23 12.82 6.47 -0.33
C PHE A 23 14.35 6.39 -0.31
N ASP A 24 14.98 7.15 0.60
CA ASP A 24 16.43 7.30 0.68
C ASP A 24 17.04 6.47 1.81
N GLY A 25 18.04 5.67 1.44
CA GLY A 25 18.77 4.78 2.34
C GLY A 25 18.12 3.41 2.53
N LYS A 26 18.81 2.56 3.30
CA LYS A 26 18.35 1.23 3.68
C LYS A 26 17.69 1.29 5.05
N VAL A 27 16.59 0.56 5.23
CA VAL A 27 15.91 0.44 6.52
C VAL A 27 16.85 -0.20 7.55
N THR A 28 17.07 0.49 8.67
CA THR A 28 17.82 0.00 9.82
C THR A 28 16.91 -0.36 10.98
N GLU A 29 15.78 0.34 11.12
CA GLU A 29 14.80 0.16 12.19
C GLU A 29 13.39 0.33 11.63
N HIS A 30 12.43 -0.38 12.22
CA HIS A 30 11.01 -0.16 12.01
C HIS A 30 10.22 -0.70 13.20
N ASP A 31 9.05 -0.13 13.47
CA ASP A 31 8.14 -0.72 14.44
C ASP A 31 7.62 -2.07 13.91
N SER A 32 7.14 -2.92 14.82
CA SER A 32 6.34 -4.08 14.40
C SER A 32 5.16 -3.59 13.57
N LEU A 33 4.80 -4.35 12.54
CA LEU A 33 3.66 -4.07 11.66
C LEU A 33 2.45 -3.72 12.53
N VAL A 34 2.09 -2.43 12.55
CA VAL A 34 0.92 -1.98 13.28
C VAL A 34 -0.24 -2.54 12.47
N GLY A 35 -0.97 -3.47 13.08
CA GLY A 35 -1.90 -4.36 12.39
C GLY A 35 -2.89 -3.64 11.48
N ILE A 36 -3.56 -4.42 10.63
CA ILE A 36 -4.61 -3.99 9.69
C ILE A 36 -5.47 -2.87 10.32
N SER A 37 -5.18 -1.60 9.99
CA SER A 37 -5.80 -0.44 10.67
C SER A 37 -7.14 -0.05 10.05
N GLY A 38 -7.55 -0.80 9.03
CA GLY A 38 -8.79 -0.63 8.30
C GLY A 38 -9.02 -1.80 7.37
N GLY A 39 -10.27 -2.04 7.02
CA GLY A 39 -10.67 -3.12 6.14
C GLY A 39 -12.17 -3.31 6.12
N SER A 40 -12.66 -3.93 5.07
CA SER A 40 -14.06 -4.33 4.94
C SER A 40 -14.14 -5.78 4.49
N ARG A 41 -15.16 -6.48 4.98
CA ARG A 41 -15.45 -7.85 4.62
C ARG A 41 -16.91 -7.95 4.20
N ALA A 42 -17.16 -8.53 3.04
CA ALA A 42 -18.48 -8.93 2.59
C ALA A 42 -18.57 -10.45 2.54
N VAL A 43 -19.70 -10.99 2.98
CA VAL A 43 -20.00 -12.42 3.00
C VAL A 43 -21.33 -12.64 2.32
N ASP A 44 -21.37 -13.60 1.40
CA ASP A 44 -22.58 -14.07 0.73
C ASP A 44 -22.65 -15.60 0.83
N ASP A 45 -23.79 -16.13 1.27
CA ASP A 45 -24.00 -17.57 1.53
C ASP A 45 -22.84 -18.26 2.29
N GLY A 46 -22.37 -17.61 3.36
CA GLY A 46 -21.25 -18.10 4.19
C GLY A 46 -19.86 -18.01 3.54
N LYS A 47 -19.75 -17.55 2.29
CA LYS A 47 -18.47 -17.36 1.58
C LYS A 47 -18.07 -15.89 1.61
N THR A 48 -16.80 -15.61 1.90
CA THR A 48 -16.29 -14.23 1.83
C THR A 48 -16.15 -13.84 0.36
N THR A 49 -16.94 -12.87 -0.07
CA THR A 49 -16.95 -12.38 -1.46
C THR A 49 -16.04 -11.18 -1.66
N LYS A 50 -15.79 -10.40 -0.60
CA LYS A 50 -14.87 -9.27 -0.60
C LYS A 50 -14.12 -9.19 0.73
N LEU A 51 -12.83 -8.90 0.66
CA LEU A 51 -11.98 -8.64 1.82
C LEU A 51 -10.93 -7.59 1.45
N THR A 52 -10.88 -6.51 2.21
CA THR A 52 -9.93 -5.41 2.02
C THR A 52 -9.17 -5.16 3.31
N ILE A 53 -7.93 -4.71 3.18
CA ILE A 53 -7.05 -4.37 4.30
C ILE A 53 -6.33 -3.05 4.02
N THR A 54 -6.02 -2.32 5.08
CA THR A 54 -5.17 -1.13 5.05
C THR A 54 -4.05 -1.25 6.08
N PRO A 55 -2.97 -2.00 5.82
CA PRO A 55 -1.86 -2.12 6.76
C PRO A 55 -1.03 -0.84 6.80
N LYS A 56 -0.40 -0.59 7.95
CA LYS A 56 0.51 0.53 8.17
C LYS A 56 1.82 0.03 8.79
N ILE A 57 2.94 0.52 8.27
CA ILE A 57 4.27 0.33 8.85
C ILE A 57 4.74 1.70 9.33
N THR A 58 5.07 1.81 10.61
CA THR A 58 5.51 3.05 11.26
C THR A 58 6.92 2.90 11.80
N GLY A 59 7.49 4.02 12.26
CA GLY A 59 8.80 4.02 12.91
C GLY A 59 9.94 3.59 12.00
N ILE A 60 9.77 3.66 10.66
CA ILE A 60 10.82 3.28 9.72
C ILE A 60 11.92 4.33 9.81
N VAL A 61 13.14 3.89 10.07
CA VAL A 61 14.36 4.70 10.06
C VAL A 61 15.34 4.10 9.07
N THR A 62 16.00 4.94 8.27
CA THR A 62 17.04 4.51 7.33
C THR A 62 18.46 4.86 7.80
N ASP A 63 19.46 4.22 7.20
CA ASP A 63 20.89 4.52 7.41
C ASP A 63 21.27 5.96 7.00
N ALA A 64 20.48 6.60 6.14
CA ALA A 64 20.57 8.02 5.81
C ALA A 64 19.97 8.95 6.90
N GLY A 65 19.43 8.39 7.98
CA GLY A 65 18.80 9.12 9.08
C GLY A 65 17.39 9.65 8.75
N LYS A 66 16.78 9.17 7.65
CA LYS A 66 15.43 9.55 7.25
C LYS A 66 14.38 8.70 7.96
N LYS A 67 13.20 9.29 8.18
CA LYS A 67 12.06 8.64 8.82
C LYS A 67 10.89 8.55 7.86
N TYR A 68 10.26 7.38 7.83
CA TYR A 68 9.14 7.11 6.94
C TYR A 68 7.99 6.39 7.66
N GLU A 69 6.80 6.54 7.12
CA GLU A 69 5.65 5.68 7.32
C GLU A 69 5.20 5.12 5.96
N ILE A 70 4.81 3.85 5.91
CA ILE A 70 4.27 3.23 4.70
C ILE A 70 2.85 2.76 4.98
N MET A 71 1.91 3.11 4.11
CA MET A 71 0.54 2.60 4.13
C MET A 71 0.21 1.99 2.77
N PHE A 72 -0.59 0.93 2.75
CA PHE A 72 -1.11 0.41 1.50
C PHE A 72 -2.54 -0.07 1.64
N TYR A 73 -3.34 0.15 0.60
CA TYR A 73 -4.70 -0.36 0.49
C TYR A 73 -4.71 -1.57 -0.44
N SER A 74 -5.29 -2.68 0.01
CA SER A 74 -5.29 -3.93 -0.74
C SER A 74 -6.63 -4.67 -0.67
N HIS A 75 -7.10 -5.16 -1.82
CA HIS A 75 -8.15 -6.18 -1.87
C HIS A 75 -7.49 -7.55 -1.78
N LEU A 76 -7.72 -8.27 -0.69
CA LEU A 76 -7.31 -9.68 -0.57
C LEU A 76 -8.26 -10.62 -1.30
N ILE A 77 -9.54 -10.27 -1.30
CA ILE A 77 -10.61 -11.01 -1.98
C ILE A 77 -11.53 -10.00 -2.66
N ASN A 78 -11.85 -10.23 -3.93
CA ASN A 78 -12.92 -9.53 -4.63
C ASN A 78 -13.48 -10.47 -5.70
N SER A 79 -14.66 -11.02 -5.45
CA SER A 79 -15.29 -12.03 -6.32
C SER A 79 -15.95 -11.40 -7.54
N GLU A 80 -16.38 -10.13 -7.42
CA GLU A 80 -17.01 -9.39 -8.51
C GLU A 80 -15.97 -8.91 -9.53
N ASP A 81 -14.80 -8.48 -9.06
CA ASP A 81 -13.74 -7.95 -9.91
C ASP A 81 -12.35 -8.44 -9.43
N LYS A 82 -11.83 -9.43 -10.15
CA LYS A 82 -10.53 -10.04 -9.84
C LYS A 82 -9.35 -9.16 -10.21
N ASP A 83 -9.52 -8.17 -11.10
CA ASP A 83 -8.44 -7.27 -11.49
C ASP A 83 -8.07 -6.28 -10.37
N LYS A 84 -8.98 -6.10 -9.40
CA LYS A 84 -8.76 -5.30 -8.19
C LYS A 84 -8.00 -6.03 -7.09
N VAL A 85 -7.84 -7.36 -7.17
CA VAL A 85 -7.16 -8.16 -6.13
C VAL A 85 -5.66 -7.83 -6.12
N GLY A 86 -5.15 -7.43 -4.95
CA GLY A 86 -3.81 -6.90 -4.73
C GLY A 86 -3.83 -5.47 -4.19
N ILE A 87 -2.64 -4.88 -4.06
CA ILE A 87 -2.46 -3.49 -3.62
C ILE A 87 -2.96 -2.55 -4.71
N SER A 88 -3.91 -1.68 -4.39
CA SER A 88 -4.36 -0.65 -5.32
C SER A 88 -3.59 0.65 -5.15
N GLU A 89 -3.17 0.95 -3.91
CA GLU A 89 -2.48 2.16 -3.50
C GLU A 89 -1.39 1.83 -2.48
N LEU A 90 -0.22 2.43 -2.64
CA LEU A 90 0.85 2.45 -1.66
C LEU A 90 1.28 3.91 -1.46
N SER A 91 1.31 4.38 -0.22
CA SER A 91 1.84 5.70 0.11
C SER A 91 3.02 5.57 1.05
N ILE A 92 4.02 6.42 0.82
CA ILE A 92 5.17 6.63 1.70
C ILE A 92 5.12 8.07 2.17
N THR A 93 5.09 8.27 3.48
CA THR A 93 5.05 9.59 4.11
C THR A 93 6.31 9.81 4.93
N THR A 94 6.94 10.97 4.80
CA THR A 94 8.07 11.40 5.64
C THR A 94 7.59 12.08 6.93
N ASP A 95 8.51 12.30 7.87
CA ASP A 95 8.22 13.02 9.12
C ASP A 95 7.79 14.48 8.89
N ASP A 96 8.30 15.13 7.85
CA ASP A 96 7.91 16.48 7.40
C ASP A 96 6.60 16.52 6.60
N ARG A 97 5.87 15.40 6.53
CA ARG A 97 4.57 15.24 5.84
C ARG A 97 4.63 15.30 4.32
N ALA A 98 5.80 15.21 3.69
CA ALA A 98 5.84 14.92 2.26
C ALA A 98 5.32 13.50 2.00
N GLU A 99 4.56 13.33 0.92
CA GLU A 99 3.94 12.06 0.56
C GLU A 99 4.25 11.71 -0.89
N CYS A 100 4.56 10.44 -1.14
CA CYS A 100 4.71 9.88 -2.47
C CYS A 100 3.81 8.64 -2.60
N ILE A 101 3.05 8.55 -3.69
CA ILE A 101 1.98 7.56 -3.87
C ILE A 101 2.20 6.76 -5.16
N VAL A 102 1.98 5.45 -5.07
CA VAL A 102 1.88 4.55 -6.22
C VAL A 102 0.46 4.02 -6.31
N GLY A 103 -0.15 4.15 -7.48
CA GLY A 103 -1.51 3.73 -7.75
C GLY A 103 -2.55 4.70 -7.21
N LYS A 104 -3.71 4.17 -6.86
CA LYS A 104 -4.85 4.94 -6.35
C LYS A 104 -5.77 4.10 -5.50
N TYR A 105 -6.47 4.75 -4.58
CA TYR A 105 -7.52 4.12 -3.81
C TYR A 105 -8.61 3.55 -4.73
N ILE A 106 -8.84 2.24 -4.66
CA ILE A 106 -9.90 1.56 -5.39
C ILE A 106 -10.86 0.95 -4.38
N ARG A 107 -12.11 1.41 -4.36
CA ARG A 107 -13.13 0.86 -3.47
C ARG A 107 -13.62 -0.51 -3.89
#